data_AF-A1TUI9-F1
#
_entry.id   AF-A1TUI9-F1
#
_cell.length_a   1.000
_cell.length_b   1.000
_cell.length_c   1.000
_cell.angle_alpha   90.00
_cell.angle_beta   90.00
_cell.angle_gamma   90.00
#
_symmetry.space_group_name_H-M   'P 1'
#
loop_
_entity.id
_entity.type
_entity.pdbx_description
1 polymer ?
#
loop_
_entity_poly.entity_id
_entity_poly.type
_entity_poly.pdbx_seq_one_letter_code
_entity_poly.pdbx_strand_id
1 'polypeptide(L)'
;MTAVPAASFAPNRLQLQLEQVDEFPEFLRPWVRNLVLRRAVPFTKTARVEFVEMSPHRVEVRLPNVQRVQNHIGGIHASAMNLLAETATGMAVGLNVRDDCVPLAKDMKMAFRQRAKGALRAVAVLTDAQRQAMRDADKGELQVPVTVTDESGAEPVQCEFTWAWVPSSRPAR
;
A
#
# COMPACT_ATOMS: atom_id res chain seq x y z
N MET A 1 0.17 -22.33 -25.83
CA MET A 1 0.31 -21.83 -24.44
C MET A 1 -1.05 -21.28 -24.04
N THR A 2 -1.86 -22.11 -23.38
CA THR A 2 -3.19 -21.72 -22.88
C THR A 2 -3.02 -20.84 -21.65
N ALA A 3 -3.51 -19.60 -21.72
CA ALA A 3 -3.56 -18.70 -20.57
C ALA A 3 -4.38 -19.37 -19.46
N VAL A 4 -3.77 -19.55 -18.29
CA VAL A 4 -4.50 -19.96 -17.09
C VAL A 4 -5.47 -18.82 -16.79
N PRO A 5 -6.79 -19.07 -16.74
CA PRO A 5 -7.74 -18.03 -16.38
C PRO A 5 -7.37 -17.52 -14.99
N ALA A 6 -7.20 -16.20 -14.85
CA ALA A 6 -7.00 -15.59 -13.55
C ALA A 6 -8.19 -15.99 -12.68
N ALA A 7 -7.95 -16.74 -11.61
CA ALA A 7 -8.98 -17.10 -10.65
C ALA A 7 -9.65 -15.81 -10.16
N SER A 8 -10.92 -15.62 -10.54
CA SER A 8 -11.73 -14.47 -10.15
C SER A 8 -12.34 -14.79 -8.80
N PHE A 9 -11.76 -14.26 -7.73
CA PHE A 9 -12.28 -14.37 -6.38
C PHE A 9 -13.26 -13.23 -6.10
N ALA A 10 -14.17 -13.43 -5.14
CA ALA A 10 -15.04 -12.36 -4.69
C ALA A 10 -14.21 -11.17 -4.14
N PRO A 11 -14.58 -9.92 -4.49
CA PRO A 11 -13.91 -8.74 -3.96
C PRO A 11 -14.08 -8.67 -2.44
N ASN A 12 -13.03 -8.27 -1.74
CA ASN A 12 -13.11 -8.00 -0.30
C ASN A 12 -13.67 -6.59 -0.05
N ARG A 13 -13.94 -6.26 1.21
CA ARG A 13 -14.53 -4.97 1.59
C ARG A 13 -13.72 -3.77 1.11
N LEU A 14 -12.39 -3.84 1.10
CA LEU A 14 -11.56 -2.74 0.62
C LEU A 14 -11.69 -2.57 -0.91
N GLN A 15 -11.73 -3.66 -1.67
CA GLN A 15 -12.00 -3.61 -3.11
C GLN A 15 -13.38 -3.04 -3.40
N LEU A 16 -14.42 -3.48 -2.68
CA LEU A 16 -15.79 -2.95 -2.81
C LEU A 16 -15.85 -1.44 -2.51
N GLN A 17 -15.10 -0.96 -1.51
CA GLN A 17 -15.01 0.48 -1.23
C GLN A 17 -14.34 1.27 -2.34
N LEU A 18 -13.37 0.68 -3.06
CA LEU A 18 -12.74 1.31 -4.21
C LEU A 18 -13.64 1.29 -5.45
N GLU A 19 -14.38 0.22 -5.67
CA GLU A 19 -15.40 0.14 -6.74
C GLU A 19 -16.46 1.24 -6.57
N GLN A 20 -16.88 1.53 -5.34
CA GLN A 20 -17.77 2.67 -5.05
C GLN A 20 -17.14 4.03 -5.41
N VAL A 21 -15.81 4.15 -5.36
CA VAL A 21 -15.13 5.38 -5.80
C VAL A 21 -15.17 5.50 -7.33
N ASP A 22 -15.17 4.39 -8.06
CA ASP A 22 -15.19 4.38 -9.52
C ASP A 22 -16.53 4.84 -10.11
N GLU A 23 -17.61 4.83 -9.32
CA GLU A 23 -18.90 5.42 -9.67
C GLU A 23 -18.86 6.96 -9.80
N PHE A 24 -17.86 7.62 -9.21
CA PHE A 24 -17.69 9.07 -9.34
C PHE A 24 -17.06 9.43 -10.71
N PRO A 25 -17.32 10.65 -11.22
CA PRO A 25 -16.64 11.18 -12.41
C PRO A 25 -15.11 11.09 -12.30
N GLU A 26 -14.43 10.75 -13.39
CA GLU A 26 -12.98 10.46 -13.40
C GLU A 26 -12.12 11.55 -12.74
N PHE A 27 -12.46 12.82 -12.96
CA PHE A 27 -11.75 13.96 -12.38
C PHE A 27 -11.90 14.07 -10.85
N LEU A 28 -12.94 13.48 -10.26
CA LEU A 28 -13.17 13.45 -8.81
C LEU A 28 -12.60 12.20 -8.14
N ARG A 29 -12.44 11.08 -8.86
CA ARG A 29 -12.00 9.79 -8.28
C ARG A 29 -10.73 9.91 -7.43
N PRO A 30 -9.64 10.59 -7.87
CA PRO A 30 -8.45 10.73 -7.04
C PRO A 30 -8.72 11.46 -5.72
N TRP A 31 -9.55 12.50 -5.75
CA TRP A 31 -9.91 13.26 -4.56
C TRP A 31 -10.76 12.42 -3.59
N VAL A 32 -11.79 11.75 -4.09
CA VAL A 32 -12.67 10.87 -3.29
C VAL A 32 -11.88 9.71 -2.68
N ARG A 33 -11.05 9.02 -3.49
CA ARG A 33 -10.17 7.93 -3.03
C ARG A 33 -9.30 8.38 -1.87
N ASN A 34 -8.63 9.53 -2.03
CA ASN A 34 -7.78 10.08 -0.99
C ASN A 34 -8.57 10.44 0.26
N LEU A 35 -9.78 10.98 0.13
CA LEU A 35 -10.65 11.29 1.26
C LEU A 35 -11.02 10.02 2.05
N VAL A 36 -11.45 8.97 1.36
CA VAL A 36 -11.86 7.68 1.95
C VAL A 36 -10.68 7.00 2.64
N LEU A 37 -9.57 6.79 1.93
CA LEU A 37 -8.42 6.03 2.45
C LEU A 37 -7.69 6.76 3.58
N ARG A 38 -7.57 8.09 3.51
CA ARG A 38 -6.99 8.89 4.62
C ARG A 38 -7.86 8.91 5.87
N ARG A 39 -9.17 8.68 5.73
CA ARG A 39 -10.08 8.55 6.89
C ARG A 39 -9.94 7.19 7.55
N ALA A 40 -9.67 6.14 6.78
CA ALA A 40 -9.42 4.80 7.30
C ALA A 40 -8.09 4.69 8.06
N VAL A 41 -7.04 5.38 7.59
CA VAL A 41 -5.71 5.39 8.24
C VAL A 41 -5.32 6.82 8.62
N PRO A 42 -5.65 7.30 9.83
CA PRO A 42 -5.48 8.71 10.22
C PRO A 42 -4.05 9.24 10.04
N PHE A 43 -3.02 8.40 10.21
CA PHE A 43 -1.64 8.85 10.06
C PHE A 43 -1.28 9.23 8.62
N THR A 44 -1.85 8.54 7.62
CA THR A 44 -1.69 8.89 6.20
C THR A 44 -2.30 10.26 5.88
N LYS A 45 -3.39 10.64 6.57
CA LYS A 45 -3.98 11.99 6.49
C LYS A 45 -3.01 13.04 7.02
N THR A 46 -2.43 12.79 8.18
CA THR A 46 -1.44 13.68 8.80
C THR A 46 -0.29 13.91 7.84
N ALA A 47 0.30 12.83 7.31
CA ALA A 47 1.44 12.90 6.39
C ALA A 47 1.10 13.41 4.97
N ARG A 48 -0.19 13.50 4.61
CA ARG A 48 -0.68 13.80 3.24
C ARG A 48 -0.23 12.77 2.20
N VAL A 49 -0.21 11.49 2.56
CA VAL A 49 0.03 10.41 1.58
C VAL A 49 -1.05 10.44 0.52
N GLU A 50 -0.66 10.49 -0.75
CA GLU A 50 -1.55 10.48 -1.91
C GLU A 50 -1.66 9.07 -2.47
N PHE A 51 -2.86 8.51 -2.50
CA PHE A 51 -3.12 7.22 -3.13
C PHE A 51 -3.29 7.44 -4.63
N VAL A 52 -2.32 7.00 -5.45
CA VAL A 52 -2.26 7.24 -6.89
C VAL A 52 -2.93 6.10 -7.65
N GLU A 53 -2.59 4.86 -7.31
CA GLU A 53 -3.18 3.65 -7.88
C GLU A 53 -3.46 2.64 -6.77
N MET A 54 -4.62 1.99 -6.84
CA MET A 54 -5.04 0.95 -5.90
C MET A 54 -5.68 -0.18 -6.70
N SER A 55 -4.89 -1.20 -7.04
CA SER A 55 -5.39 -2.42 -7.68
C SER A 55 -4.85 -3.65 -6.95
N PRO A 56 -5.49 -4.83 -7.07
CA PRO A 56 -5.01 -6.05 -6.42
C PRO A 56 -3.57 -6.42 -6.79
N HIS A 57 -3.10 -6.06 -7.99
CA HIS A 57 -1.74 -6.35 -8.46
C HIS A 57 -0.73 -5.27 -8.09
N ARG A 58 -1.18 -4.02 -7.96
CA ARG A 58 -0.30 -2.87 -7.89
C ARG A 58 -0.89 -1.76 -7.04
N VAL A 59 -0.11 -1.30 -6.08
CA VAL A 59 -0.43 -0.11 -5.28
C VAL A 59 0.67 0.92 -5.48
N GLU A 60 0.25 2.14 -5.77
CA GLU A 60 1.13 3.29 -5.88
C GLU A 60 0.66 4.41 -4.97
N VAL A 61 1.59 4.93 -4.18
CA VAL A 61 1.37 6.05 -3.28
C VAL A 61 2.48 7.09 -3.43
N ARG A 62 2.14 8.35 -3.21
CA ARG A 62 3.06 9.49 -3.27
C ARG A 62 3.07 10.26 -1.95
N LEU A 63 4.24 10.77 -1.57
CA LEU A 63 4.42 11.65 -0.42
C LEU A 63 5.07 12.96 -0.87
N PRO A 64 4.34 14.08 -0.89
CA PRO A 64 4.93 15.38 -1.20
C PRO A 64 5.90 15.82 -0.10
N ASN A 65 7.01 16.45 -0.47
CA ASN A 65 7.94 17.04 0.49
C ASN A 65 7.37 18.36 1.04
N VAL A 66 6.67 18.29 2.16
CA VAL A 66 6.07 19.43 2.85
C VAL A 66 6.49 19.49 4.31
N GLN A 67 6.47 20.67 4.93
CA GLN A 67 6.99 20.93 6.28
C GLN A 67 6.62 19.88 7.34
N ARG A 68 5.38 19.41 7.33
CA ARG A 68 4.85 18.41 8.30
C ARG A 68 5.51 17.03 8.24
N VAL A 69 6.18 16.68 7.13
CA VAL A 69 6.89 15.41 6.95
C VAL A 69 8.38 15.63 6.75
N GLN A 70 8.87 16.85 6.91
CA GLN A 70 10.28 17.16 6.77
C GLN A 70 11.05 16.78 8.03
N ASN A 71 12.31 16.43 7.83
CA ASN A 71 13.31 16.35 8.88
C ASN A 71 13.98 17.72 9.10
N HIS A 72 14.91 17.78 10.05
CA HIS A 72 15.67 18.98 10.41
C HIS A 72 16.58 19.52 9.30
N ILE A 73 16.74 18.82 8.17
CA ILE A 73 17.52 19.27 7.00
C ILE A 73 16.62 19.56 5.78
N GLY A 74 15.29 19.63 5.96
CA GLY A 74 14.34 19.99 4.90
C GLY A 74 14.03 18.89 3.87
N GLY A 75 14.57 17.68 4.05
CA GLY A 75 14.18 16.50 3.27
C GLY A 75 13.05 15.74 3.95
N ILE A 76 12.46 14.73 3.28
CA ILE A 76 11.44 13.88 3.90
C ILE A 76 12.06 13.10 5.09
N HIS A 77 11.34 13.04 6.20
CA HIS A 77 11.76 12.35 7.41
C HIS A 77 11.82 10.83 7.20
N ALA A 78 12.82 10.16 7.78
CA ALA A 78 13.00 8.71 7.66
C ALA A 78 11.73 7.92 8.02
N SER A 79 11.07 8.28 9.13
CA SER A 79 9.78 7.68 9.52
C SER A 79 8.64 7.95 8.54
N ALA A 80 8.66 9.08 7.82
CA ALA A 80 7.67 9.38 6.78
C ALA A 80 7.95 8.57 5.51
N MET A 81 9.22 8.31 5.19
CA MET A 81 9.60 7.35 4.14
C MET A 81 9.11 5.93 4.49
N ASN A 82 9.27 5.52 5.75
CA ASN A 82 8.76 4.23 6.23
C ASN A 82 7.25 4.15 6.08
N LEU A 83 6.53 5.17 6.56
CA LEU A 83 5.06 5.26 6.43
C LEU A 83 4.63 5.11 4.96
N LEU A 84 5.32 5.76 4.03
CA LEU A 84 4.99 5.68 2.61
C LEU A 84 5.12 4.24 2.08
N ALA A 85 6.24 3.56 2.37
CA ALA A 85 6.49 2.21 1.90
C ALA A 85 5.60 1.17 2.60
N GLU A 86 5.37 1.33 3.90
CA GLU A 86 4.45 0.51 4.70
C GLU A 86 3.02 0.65 4.19
N THR A 87 2.57 1.88 3.92
CA THR A 87 1.23 2.12 3.34
C THR A 87 1.08 1.44 1.98
N ALA A 88 2.08 1.53 1.10
CA ALA A 88 2.04 0.89 -0.22
C ALA A 88 1.87 -0.63 -0.11
N THR A 89 2.71 -1.26 0.72
CA THR A 89 2.72 -2.72 0.88
C THR A 89 1.50 -3.23 1.66
N GLY A 90 1.09 -2.52 2.71
CA GLY A 90 -0.07 -2.88 3.53
C GLY A 90 -1.38 -2.76 2.76
N MET A 91 -1.54 -1.75 1.91
CA MET A 91 -2.68 -1.66 1.01
C MET A 91 -2.68 -2.77 -0.05
N ALA A 92 -1.52 -3.14 -0.59
CA ALA A 92 -1.42 -4.23 -1.56
C ALA A 92 -1.85 -5.57 -0.93
N VAL A 93 -1.43 -5.83 0.31
CA VAL A 93 -1.87 -7.00 1.08
C VAL A 93 -3.35 -6.90 1.42
N GLY A 94 -3.80 -5.75 1.92
CA GLY A 94 -5.19 -5.50 2.29
C GLY A 94 -6.19 -5.65 1.14
N LEU A 95 -5.78 -5.43 -0.11
CA LEU A 95 -6.61 -5.68 -1.30
C LEU A 95 -6.74 -7.16 -1.66
N ASN A 96 -5.94 -8.04 -1.06
CA ASN A 96 -5.89 -9.45 -1.41
C ASN A 96 -6.25 -10.40 -0.26
N VAL A 97 -6.07 -9.98 0.99
CA VAL A 97 -6.48 -10.74 2.17
C VAL A 97 -8.00 -10.76 2.30
N ARG A 98 -8.55 -11.91 2.71
CA ARG A 98 -9.99 -12.10 2.96
C ARG A 98 -10.49 -11.28 4.15
N ASP A 99 -11.78 -10.93 4.15
CA ASP A 99 -12.39 -10.10 5.21
C ASP A 99 -12.51 -10.80 6.58
N ASP A 100 -12.37 -12.14 6.61
CA ASP A 100 -12.28 -12.92 7.85
C ASP A 100 -10.86 -13.09 8.37
N CYS A 101 -9.88 -12.48 7.71
CA CYS A 101 -8.48 -12.42 8.12
C CYS A 101 -8.05 -10.98 8.38
N VAL A 102 -7.01 -10.80 9.20
CA VAL A 102 -6.43 -9.49 9.52
C VAL A 102 -4.98 -9.44 9.07
N PRO A 103 -4.61 -8.53 8.15
CA PRO A 103 -3.22 -8.31 7.78
C PRO A 103 -2.47 -7.53 8.85
N LEU A 104 -1.25 -7.95 9.16
CA LEU A 104 -0.38 -7.36 10.18
C LEU A 104 1.05 -7.26 9.63
N ALA A 105 1.67 -6.10 9.78
CA ALA A 105 3.09 -5.94 9.51
C ALA A 105 3.88 -6.73 10.56
N LYS A 106 4.65 -7.73 10.12
CA LYS A 106 5.42 -8.64 11.00
C LYS A 106 6.86 -8.17 11.16
N ASP A 107 7.50 -7.77 10.07
CA ASP A 107 8.88 -7.29 10.06
C ASP A 107 9.05 -6.24 8.96
N MET A 108 9.92 -5.26 9.19
CA MET A 108 10.30 -4.30 8.18
C MET A 108 11.77 -3.90 8.31
N LYS A 109 12.42 -3.71 7.17
CA LYS A 109 13.79 -3.15 7.09
C LYS A 109 13.82 -1.99 6.13
N MET A 110 14.60 -0.99 6.50
CA MET A 110 14.80 0.25 5.75
C MET A 110 16.31 0.49 5.63
N ALA A 111 16.83 0.46 4.40
CA ALA A 111 18.22 0.77 4.11
C ALA A 111 18.30 2.11 3.35
N PHE A 112 18.74 3.16 4.05
CA PHE A 112 18.89 4.50 3.48
C PHE A 112 20.20 4.58 2.68
N ARG A 113 20.08 4.73 1.36
CA ARG A 113 21.23 4.72 0.43
C ARG A 113 21.73 6.12 0.12
N GLN A 114 20.82 7.07 -0.01
CA GLN A 114 21.14 8.46 -0.33
C GLN A 114 20.04 9.40 0.14
N ARG A 115 20.32 10.71 0.09
CA ARG A 115 19.33 11.74 0.37
C ARG A 115 18.28 11.78 -0.74
N ALA A 116 17.01 11.75 -0.36
CA ALA A 116 15.90 11.94 -1.27
C ALA A 116 15.82 13.39 -1.78
N LYS A 117 15.43 13.56 -3.05
CA LYS A 117 15.14 14.86 -3.66
C LYS A 117 13.65 14.99 -3.94
N GLY A 118 13.03 16.04 -3.39
CA GLY A 118 11.63 16.35 -3.66
C GLY A 118 10.66 15.33 -3.05
N ALA A 119 9.53 15.12 -3.72
CA ALA A 119 8.54 14.12 -3.31
C ALA A 119 9.06 12.69 -3.47
N LEU A 120 8.45 11.77 -2.73
CA LEU A 120 8.69 10.33 -2.86
C LEU A 120 7.48 9.62 -3.45
N ARG A 121 7.75 8.51 -4.13
CA ARG A 121 6.76 7.61 -4.70
C ARG A 121 7.12 6.18 -4.32
N ALA A 122 6.18 5.43 -3.75
CA ALA A 122 6.34 4.01 -3.46
C ALA A 122 5.37 3.18 -4.30
N VAL A 123 5.89 2.11 -4.90
CA VAL A 123 5.12 1.16 -5.70
C VAL A 123 5.32 -0.23 -5.13
N ALA A 124 4.23 -0.85 -4.69
CA ALA A 124 4.18 -2.26 -4.32
C ALA A 124 3.52 -3.07 -5.43
N VAL A 125 4.10 -4.21 -5.78
CA VAL A 125 3.58 -5.11 -6.83
C VAL A 125 3.48 -6.52 -6.28
N LEU A 126 2.39 -7.21 -6.58
CA LEU A 126 2.15 -8.58 -6.15
C LEU A 126 2.04 -9.51 -7.36
N THR A 127 2.73 -10.64 -7.28
CA THR A 127 2.59 -11.73 -8.25
C THR A 127 1.26 -12.45 -8.08
N ASP A 128 0.81 -13.15 -9.12
CA ASP A 128 -0.41 -13.97 -9.06
C ASP A 128 -0.35 -15.01 -7.93
N ALA A 129 0.82 -15.63 -7.73
CA ALA A 129 1.04 -16.61 -6.67
C ALA A 129 0.89 -15.99 -5.27
N GLN A 130 1.45 -14.79 -5.03
CA GLN A 130 1.29 -14.09 -3.75
C GLN A 130 -0.17 -13.73 -3.48
N ARG A 131 -0.91 -13.28 -4.52
CA ARG A 131 -2.34 -12.96 -4.37
C ARG A 131 -3.19 -14.19 -4.10
N GLN A 132 -2.91 -15.32 -4.76
CA GLN A 132 -3.59 -16.59 -4.50
C GLN A 132 -3.33 -17.07 -3.07
N ALA A 133 -2.07 -17.03 -2.60
CA ALA A 133 -1.71 -17.44 -1.24
C ALA A 133 -2.52 -16.70 -0.16
N MET A 134 -2.75 -15.39 -0.33
CA MET A 134 -3.54 -14.57 0.62
C MET A 134 -5.05 -14.89 0.63
N ARG A 135 -5.56 -15.54 -0.42
CA ARG A 135 -6.97 -15.90 -0.54
C ARG A 135 -7.23 -17.35 -0.12
N ASP A 136 -6.27 -18.23 -0.38
CA ASP A 136 -6.44 -19.67 -0.16
C ASP A 136 -6.13 -20.11 1.28
N ALA A 137 -5.42 -19.28 2.06
CA ALA A 137 -4.98 -19.64 3.40
C ALA A 137 -5.57 -18.71 4.48
N ASP A 138 -6.05 -19.30 5.58
CA ASP A 138 -6.54 -18.55 6.74
C ASP A 138 -5.41 -17.89 7.55
N LYS A 139 -4.18 -18.40 7.39
CA LYS A 139 -2.97 -17.76 7.90
C LYS A 139 -1.81 -17.91 6.93
N GLY A 140 -0.93 -16.93 6.91
CA GLY A 140 0.31 -17.02 6.15
C GLY A 140 1.17 -15.79 6.33
N GLU A 141 2.33 -15.81 5.69
CA GLU A 141 3.23 -14.68 5.62
C GLU A 141 3.91 -14.61 4.27
N LEU A 142 4.23 -13.41 3.83
CA LEU A 142 5.03 -13.17 2.64
C LEU A 142 5.74 -11.83 2.73
N GLN A 143 6.84 -11.70 1.98
CA GLN A 143 7.49 -10.43 1.76
C GLN A 143 6.84 -9.73 0.57
N VAL A 144 6.52 -8.45 0.72
CA VAL A 144 5.96 -7.60 -0.34
C VAL A 144 7.07 -6.72 -0.91
N PRO A 145 7.40 -6.85 -2.20
CA PRO A 145 8.39 -5.96 -2.82
C PRO A 145 7.82 -4.55 -2.94
N VAL A 146 8.64 -3.56 -2.63
CA VAL A 146 8.31 -2.14 -2.79
C VAL A 146 9.51 -1.37 -3.33
N THR A 147 9.26 -0.56 -4.34
CA THR A 147 10.26 0.34 -4.91
C THR A 147 9.91 1.76 -4.50
N VAL A 148 10.83 2.45 -3.82
CA VAL A 148 10.68 3.85 -3.41
C VAL A 148 11.59 4.72 -4.23
N THR A 149 11.02 5.64 -5.01
CA THR A 149 11.73 6.55 -5.91
C THR A 149 11.51 8.01 -5.52
N ASP A 150 12.50 8.86 -5.77
CA ASP A 150 12.40 10.31 -5.62
C ASP A 150 12.20 11.02 -6.97
N GLU A 151 12.08 12.35 -6.97
CA GLU A 151 11.84 13.14 -8.19
C GLU A 151 13.04 13.14 -9.16
N SER A 152 14.22 12.69 -8.72
CA SER A 152 15.37 12.47 -9.61
C SER A 152 15.38 11.09 -10.26
N GLY A 153 14.43 10.22 -9.91
CA GLY A 153 14.36 8.83 -10.35
C GLY A 153 15.27 7.88 -9.58
N ALA A 154 15.94 8.36 -8.53
CA ALA A 154 16.79 7.53 -7.70
C ALA A 154 15.98 6.78 -6.64
N GLU A 155 16.52 5.68 -6.12
CA GLU A 155 15.95 4.92 -5.00
C GLU A 155 16.68 5.27 -3.69
N PRO A 156 16.26 6.31 -2.96
CA PRO A 156 16.97 6.77 -1.77
C PRO A 156 16.88 5.79 -0.60
N VAL A 157 15.90 4.90 -0.62
CA VAL A 157 15.68 3.87 0.39
C VAL A 157 15.30 2.55 -0.27
N GLN A 158 15.94 1.48 0.18
CA GLN A 158 15.55 0.11 -0.15
C GLN A 158 14.82 -0.47 1.05
N CYS A 159 13.67 -1.11 0.81
CA CYS A 159 12.83 -1.60 1.89
C CYS A 159 12.46 -3.07 1.70
N GLU A 160 12.36 -3.77 2.82
CA GLU A 160 11.80 -5.11 2.91
C GLU A 160 10.62 -5.05 3.88
N PHE A 161 9.43 -5.52 3.47
CA PHE A 161 8.25 -5.58 4.34
C PHE A 161 7.70 -7.00 4.35
N THR A 162 7.69 -7.63 5.52
CA THR A 162 7.04 -8.93 5.74
C THR A 162 5.68 -8.70 6.36
N TRP A 163 4.65 -9.17 5.66
CA TRP A 163 3.27 -9.12 6.11
C TRP A 163 2.80 -10.52 6.46
N ALA A 164 2.07 -10.63 7.55
CA ALA A 164 1.35 -11.82 7.94
C ALA A 164 -0.14 -11.55 7.91
N TRP A 165 -0.94 -12.59 7.68
CA TRP A 165 -2.38 -12.55 7.92
C TRP A 165 -2.77 -13.70 8.82
N VAL A 166 -3.75 -13.46 9.68
CA VAL A 166 -4.27 -14.42 10.65
C VAL A 166 -5.80 -14.31 10.69
N PRO A 167 -6.51 -15.37 11.14
CA PRO A 167 -7.95 -15.30 11.30
C PRO A 167 -8.34 -14.16 12.24
N SER A 168 -9.38 -13.41 11.86
CA SER A 168 -9.96 -12.38 12.71
C SER A 168 -10.60 -13.03 13.94
N SER A 169 -10.26 -12.54 15.13
CA SER A 169 -10.95 -12.92 16.37
C SER A 169 -12.34 -12.30 16.51
N ARG A 170 -12.73 -11.41 15.58
CA ARG A 170 -14.10 -10.88 15.50
C ARG A 170 -14.99 -11.87 14.73
N PRO A 171 -16.18 -12.22 15.25
CA PRO A 171 -17.14 -13.00 14.48
C PRO A 171 -17.47 -12.25 13.18
N ALA A 172 -17.53 -12.98 12.07
CA ALA A 172 -18.01 -12.47 10.79
C ALA A 172 -19.39 -11.82 11.05
N ARG A 173 -19.52 -10.54 10.68
CA ARG A 173 -20.67 -9.71 11.01
C ARG A 173 -21.62 -9.62 9.84
#